data_AF-B7PJJ8-F1
#
_entry.id   AF-B7PJJ8-F1
#
_cell.length_a   1.000
_cell.length_b   1.000
_cell.length_c   1.000
_cell.angle_alpha   90.00
_cell.angle_beta   90.00
_cell.angle_gamma   90.00
#
_symmetry.space_group_name_H-M   'P 1'
#
loop_
_entity.id
_entity.type
_entity.pdbx_description
1 polymer ?
#
loop_
_entity_poly.entity_id
_entity_poly.type
_entity_poly.pdbx_seq_one_letter_code
_entity_poly.pdbx_strand_id
1 'polypeptide(L)'
;MVSTRGVKFKFTEGEKVLCYEPDSSKAKVLYDSKVLELVVEKDNRGRKMPEYLIHFSGWNSSWDRCVAEEFILPDTPDNRKLQKRLAEEAAHKLLQTSRSKRRKVPAILKESLSRSKGPGEGGRRDRSDSSSAREDSSSDSDKSEAEEESDEEPDEVAREFELEIPRVLKERLEDDCYLVTCRSKLVRLPCSPSVVDLLEAYLRHYADRLTNTGNRNGGPRLPVVPPADIQARCAFLRCSTRRRFGLCREAMDGLRIVFSFTLSTSLLYGVEQRQYQ
;
A
#
# COMPACT_ATOMS: atom_id res chain seq x y z
N MET A 1 33.69 9.98 39.51
CA MET A 1 32.23 10.21 39.38
C MET A 1 31.81 9.80 37.98
N VAL A 2 30.99 8.76 37.83
CA VAL A 2 30.44 8.37 36.52
C VAL A 2 29.18 9.20 36.28
N SER A 3 29.09 9.91 35.16
CA SER A 3 27.92 10.75 34.85
C SER A 3 26.82 9.89 34.21
N THR A 4 25.97 9.28 35.03
CA THR A 4 24.82 8.47 34.62
C THR A 4 23.66 9.32 34.09
N ARG A 5 23.93 10.16 33.08
CA ARG A 5 22.89 10.83 32.31
C ARG A 5 22.16 9.79 31.47
N GLY A 6 20.92 9.51 31.82
CA GLY A 6 20.01 8.70 31.00
C GLY A 6 19.78 9.35 29.64
N VAL A 7 19.33 8.55 28.66
CA VAL A 7 18.88 9.07 27.37
C VAL A 7 17.68 9.98 27.61
N LYS A 8 17.73 11.20 27.07
CA LYS A 8 16.65 12.17 27.22
C LYS A 8 15.76 12.13 25.98
N PHE A 9 14.51 11.68 26.18
CA PHE A 9 13.45 11.84 25.20
C PHE A 9 12.89 13.27 25.21
N LYS A 10 12.35 13.67 24.07
CA LYS A 10 11.80 15.00 23.77
C LYS A 10 10.27 14.98 23.65
N PHE A 11 9.73 13.87 23.15
CA PHE A 11 8.31 13.57 23.08
C PHE A 11 7.95 12.51 24.12
N THR A 12 6.67 12.36 24.44
CA THR A 12 6.14 11.38 25.40
C THR A 12 5.20 10.36 24.74
N GLU A 13 5.00 9.22 25.40
CA GLU A 13 4.07 8.19 24.96
C GLU A 13 2.64 8.73 24.94
N GLY A 14 1.88 8.41 23.89
CA GLY A 14 0.56 8.98 23.67
C GLY A 14 0.53 10.33 22.97
N GLU A 15 1.67 11.04 22.86
CA GLU A 15 1.73 12.38 22.27
C GLU A 15 1.38 12.39 20.78
N LYS A 16 0.67 13.43 20.34
CA LYS A 16 0.36 13.67 18.92
C LYS A 16 1.47 14.50 18.28
N VAL A 17 2.04 13.96 17.22
CA VAL A 17 3.22 14.50 16.54
C VAL A 17 3.03 14.46 15.02
N LEU A 18 3.91 15.16 14.31
CA LEU A 18 4.00 15.13 12.85
C LEU A 18 5.28 14.38 12.47
N CYS A 19 5.14 13.17 11.93
CA CYS A 19 6.28 12.35 11.53
C CYS A 19 6.55 12.51 10.03
N TYR A 20 7.82 12.63 9.65
CA TYR A 20 8.22 12.54 8.25
C TYR A 20 8.00 11.12 7.71
N GLU A 21 7.75 10.99 6.41
CA GLU A 21 7.93 9.72 5.71
C GLU A 21 9.40 9.25 5.87
N PRO A 22 9.68 8.11 6.53
CA PRO A 22 11.05 7.67 6.81
C PRO A 22 11.77 7.12 5.57
N ASP A 23 11.03 6.65 4.57
CA ASP A 23 11.60 6.13 3.33
C ASP A 23 12.07 7.27 2.41
N SER A 24 13.38 7.48 2.38
CA SER A 24 14.06 8.49 1.56
C SER A 24 13.84 8.38 0.05
N SER A 25 13.35 7.23 -0.46
CA SER A 25 13.00 7.05 -1.88
C SER A 25 11.65 7.69 -2.26
N LYS A 26 10.80 7.97 -1.27
CA LYS A 26 9.47 8.57 -1.45
C LYS A 26 9.53 10.09 -1.40
N ALA A 27 8.39 10.74 -1.65
CA ALA A 27 8.27 12.18 -1.54
C ALA A 27 8.31 12.62 -0.07
N LYS A 28 9.20 13.56 0.28
CA LYS A 28 9.28 14.14 1.63
C LYS A 28 7.97 14.87 2.00
N VAL A 29 7.18 14.24 2.86
CA VAL A 29 5.92 14.73 3.42
C VAL A 29 5.89 14.51 4.94
N LEU A 30 4.93 15.14 5.61
CA LEU A 30 4.65 14.95 7.05
C LEU A 30 3.26 14.33 7.21
N TYR A 31 3.16 13.27 8.01
CA TYR A 31 1.92 12.60 8.37
C TYR A 31 1.49 12.96 9.80
N ASP A 32 0.18 12.88 10.06
CA ASP A 32 -0.37 12.94 11.41
C ASP A 32 -0.07 11.63 12.13
N SER A 33 0.59 11.70 13.28
CA SER A 33 1.16 10.54 13.95
C SER A 33 0.96 10.58 15.46
N LYS A 34 1.13 9.42 16.10
CA LYS A 34 1.09 9.24 17.54
C LYS A 34 2.33 8.48 18.00
N VAL A 35 2.97 8.92 19.09
CA VAL A 35 3.98 8.13 19.79
C VAL A 35 3.29 6.98 20.52
N LEU A 36 3.73 5.75 20.27
CA LEU A 36 3.32 4.57 21.03
C LEU A 36 4.27 4.32 22.21
N GLU A 37 5.57 4.22 21.95
CA GLU A 37 6.59 3.75 22.90
C GLU A 37 7.92 4.51 22.75
N LEU A 38 8.68 4.65 23.85
CA LEU A 38 10.01 5.26 23.89
C LEU A 38 11.15 4.23 23.90
N VAL A 39 11.79 4.03 22.74
CA VAL A 39 12.81 2.99 22.53
C VAL A 39 14.22 3.55 22.72
N VAL A 40 15.13 2.76 23.31
CA VAL A 40 16.57 3.10 23.43
C VAL A 40 17.42 2.13 22.63
N GLU A 41 17.64 2.46 21.36
CA GLU A 41 18.52 1.68 20.48
C GLU A 41 20.01 1.95 20.78
N LYS A 42 20.90 1.10 20.25
CA LYS A 42 22.35 1.27 20.27
C LYS A 42 22.85 1.42 18.83
N ASP A 43 23.29 2.62 18.46
CA ASP A 43 24.07 2.86 17.24
C ASP A 43 25.29 1.91 17.19
N ASN A 44 25.76 1.55 16.00
CA ASN A 44 26.89 0.63 15.70
C ASN A 44 28.21 0.96 16.42
N ARG A 45 28.28 2.11 17.11
CA ARG A 45 29.38 2.56 17.97
C ARG A 45 29.12 2.34 19.47
N GLY A 46 28.12 1.53 19.82
CA GLY A 46 27.68 1.27 21.20
C GLY A 46 26.97 2.45 21.88
N ARG A 47 26.59 3.50 21.12
CA ARG A 47 26.00 4.73 21.66
C ARG A 47 24.49 4.59 21.78
N LYS A 48 23.94 4.84 22.97
CA LYS A 48 22.49 4.83 23.20
C LYS A 48 21.82 6.03 22.52
N MET A 49 20.82 5.79 21.69
CA MET A 49 20.08 6.80 20.93
C MET A 49 18.57 6.76 21.30
N PRO A 50 17.88 7.91 21.34
CA PRO A 50 16.42 7.94 21.53
C PRO A 50 15.69 7.66 20.21
N GLU A 51 14.94 6.57 20.19
CA GLU A 51 14.02 6.20 19.12
C GLU A 51 12.57 6.20 19.64
N TYR A 52 11.62 6.27 18.72
CA TYR A 52 10.19 6.34 19.04
C TYR A 52 9.44 5.37 18.14
N LEU A 53 8.61 4.49 18.72
CA LEU A 53 7.66 3.71 17.93
C LEU A 53 6.50 4.63 17.53
N ILE A 54 6.39 4.91 16.24
CA ILE A 54 5.41 5.85 15.68
C ILE A 54 4.30 5.11 14.92
N HIS A 55 3.06 5.39 15.31
CA HIS A 55 1.86 5.05 14.56
C HIS A 55 1.45 6.17 13.61
N PHE A 56 1.02 5.81 12.39
CA PHE A 56 0.58 6.75 11.35
C PHE A 56 -0.95 6.77 11.24
N SER A 57 -1.56 7.94 11.41
CA SER A 57 -3.03 8.08 11.53
C SER A 57 -3.75 7.61 10.27
N GLY A 58 -4.59 6.59 10.41
CA GLY A 58 -5.34 5.99 9.30
C GLY A 58 -4.57 4.93 8.50
N TRP A 59 -3.41 4.48 9.00
CA TRP A 59 -2.67 3.33 8.49
C TRP A 59 -2.94 2.11 9.40
N ASN A 60 -2.53 0.91 8.96
CA ASN A 60 -2.59 -0.29 9.81
C ASN A 60 -1.34 -0.38 10.68
N SER A 61 -1.44 -0.93 11.90
CA SER A 61 -0.31 -1.05 12.85
C SER A 61 0.88 -1.84 12.31
N SER A 62 0.68 -2.73 11.33
CA SER A 62 1.76 -3.39 10.57
C SER A 62 2.67 -2.44 9.76
N TRP A 63 2.39 -1.13 9.78
CA TRP A 63 3.19 -0.09 9.15
C TRP A 63 3.86 0.86 10.14
N ASP A 64 3.65 0.66 11.45
CA ASP A 64 4.27 1.45 12.51
C ASP A 64 5.80 1.24 12.48
N ARG A 65 6.57 2.26 12.88
CA ARG A 65 8.03 2.28 12.73
C ARG A 65 8.71 2.88 13.95
N CYS A 66 9.79 2.26 14.39
CA CYS A 66 10.82 2.95 15.16
C CYS A 66 11.48 4.00 14.25
N VAL A 67 11.59 5.23 14.73
CA VAL A 67 12.32 6.31 14.07
C VAL A 67 13.05 7.19 15.08
N ALA A 68 14.21 7.71 14.68
CA ALA A 68 14.98 8.68 15.46
C ALA A 68 14.26 10.03 15.60
N GLU A 69 14.61 10.77 16.67
CA GLU A 69 14.01 12.07 17.03
C GLU A 69 13.94 13.10 15.88
N GLU A 70 14.89 13.06 14.93
CA GLU A 70 14.97 14.01 13.81
C GLU A 70 13.84 13.85 12.77
N PHE A 71 13.17 12.69 12.72
CA PHE A 71 12.02 12.45 11.85
C PHE A 71 10.70 12.99 12.44
N ILE A 72 10.70 13.47 13.69
CA ILE A 72 9.49 13.83 14.44
C ILE A 72 9.47 15.32 14.78
N LEU A 73 8.34 15.97 14.48
CA LEU A 73 8.06 17.36 14.81
C LEU A 73 6.84 17.45 15.77
N PRO A 74 6.85 18.34 16.76
CA PRO A 74 5.66 18.58 17.59
C PRO A 74 4.51 19.18 16.77
N ASP A 75 3.27 18.92 17.16
CA ASP A 75 2.08 19.50 16.50
C ASP A 75 1.93 21.00 16.84
N THR A 76 2.67 21.84 16.12
CA THR A 76 2.63 23.30 16.20
C THR A 76 1.99 23.88 14.95
N PRO A 77 1.35 25.08 15.03
CA PRO A 77 0.73 25.71 13.87
C PRO A 77 1.73 26.01 12.73
N ASP A 78 3.02 26.15 13.01
CA ASP A 78 4.06 26.33 11.99
C ASP A 78 4.49 25.00 11.35
N ASN A 79 4.57 23.91 12.13
CA ASN A 79 4.79 22.56 11.57
C ASN A 79 3.58 22.09 10.73
N ARG A 80 2.36 22.52 11.08
CA ARG A 80 1.15 22.33 10.24
C ARG A 80 1.21 23.11 8.92
N LYS A 81 1.77 24.33 8.90
CA LYS A 81 2.06 25.06 7.64
C LYS A 81 3.11 24.32 6.80
N LEU A 82 4.15 23.77 7.45
CA LEU A 82 5.18 22.97 6.77
C LEU A 82 4.60 21.68 6.17
N GLN A 83 3.77 20.94 6.91
CA GLN A 83 3.04 19.76 6.43
C GLN A 83 2.26 20.07 5.15
N LYS A 84 1.45 21.15 5.17
CA LYS A 84 0.70 21.61 4.00
C LYS A 84 1.62 21.94 2.82
N ARG A 85 2.69 22.72 3.05
CA ARG A 85 3.66 23.09 2.00
C ARG A 85 4.32 21.87 1.37
N LEU A 86 4.73 20.88 2.16
CA LEU A 86 5.36 19.65 1.65
C LEU A 86 4.38 18.81 0.83
N ALA A 87 3.12 18.70 1.26
CA ALA A 87 2.07 18.03 0.48
C ALA A 87 1.80 18.75 -0.87
N GLU A 88 1.75 20.08 -0.86
CA GLU A 88 1.63 20.90 -2.09
C GLU A 88 2.83 20.72 -3.03
N GLU A 89 4.06 20.70 -2.51
CA GLU A 89 5.28 20.50 -3.29
C GLU A 89 5.35 19.07 -3.89
N ALA A 90 5.00 18.05 -3.12
CA ALA A 90 4.93 16.67 -3.58
C ALA A 90 3.87 16.49 -4.69
N ALA A 91 2.69 17.09 -4.51
CA ALA A 91 1.65 17.11 -5.53
C ALA A 91 2.11 17.84 -6.81
N HIS A 92 2.80 18.97 -6.68
CA HIS A 92 3.33 19.71 -7.83
C HIS A 92 4.39 18.92 -8.60
N LYS A 93 5.32 18.24 -7.91
CA LYS A 93 6.31 17.33 -8.53
C LYS A 93 5.65 16.19 -9.30
N LEU A 94 4.56 15.61 -8.77
CA LEU A 94 3.76 14.59 -9.47
C LEU A 94 3.04 15.14 -10.72
N LEU A 95 2.59 16.40 -10.69
CA LEU A 95 1.99 17.10 -11.83
C LEU A 95 3.03 17.50 -12.89
N GLN A 96 4.27 17.81 -12.51
CA GLN A 96 5.36 18.11 -13.44
C GLN A 96 5.87 16.84 -14.15
N THR A 97 6.14 15.75 -13.41
CA THR A 97 6.59 14.49 -14.00
C THR A 97 5.55 13.88 -14.94
N SER A 98 4.26 13.99 -14.63
CA SER A 98 3.18 13.55 -15.52
C SER A 98 2.98 14.46 -16.74
N ARG A 99 3.30 15.76 -16.68
CA ARG A 99 3.37 16.65 -17.86
C ARG A 99 4.44 16.21 -18.86
N SER A 100 5.61 15.76 -18.39
CA SER A 100 6.69 15.28 -19.27
C SER A 100 6.35 14.04 -20.10
N LYS A 101 5.26 13.32 -19.78
CA LYS A 101 4.76 12.17 -20.57
C LYS A 101 3.33 12.35 -21.10
N ARG A 102 3.00 13.51 -21.71
CA ARG A 102 1.87 13.53 -22.69
C ARG A 102 1.86 14.64 -23.76
N ARG A 103 1.76 14.20 -25.02
CA ARG A 103 1.26 15.01 -26.16
C ARG A 103 -0.26 15.23 -26.01
N LYS A 104 -0.78 16.31 -26.61
CA LYS A 104 -2.19 16.78 -26.62
C LYS A 104 -2.70 17.32 -25.28
N VAL A 105 -2.91 18.64 -25.23
CA VAL A 105 -3.45 19.40 -24.10
C VAL A 105 -4.99 19.52 -24.24
N PRO A 106 -5.79 19.17 -23.22
CA PRO A 106 -7.24 19.45 -23.21
C PRO A 106 -7.55 20.94 -23.01
N ALA A 107 -8.68 21.43 -23.52
CA ALA A 107 -8.99 22.87 -23.62
C ALA A 107 -9.15 23.64 -22.29
N ILE A 108 -9.22 22.97 -21.14
CA ILE A 108 -9.50 23.56 -19.82
C ILE A 108 -8.23 24.15 -19.16
N LEU A 109 -7.42 24.86 -19.95
CA LEU A 109 -6.28 25.65 -19.46
C LEU A 109 -6.28 27.10 -20.00
N LYS A 110 -7.38 27.52 -20.63
CA LYS A 110 -7.51 28.84 -21.28
C LYS A 110 -8.01 29.96 -20.35
N GLU A 111 -8.57 29.60 -19.20
CA GLU A 111 -9.26 30.53 -18.29
C GLU A 111 -8.37 31.09 -17.18
N SER A 112 -7.26 30.41 -16.84
CA SER A 112 -6.32 30.82 -15.79
C SER A 112 -5.47 32.06 -16.13
N LEU A 113 -5.67 32.67 -17.30
CA LEU A 113 -4.86 33.77 -17.84
C LEU A 113 -5.56 35.14 -17.86
N SER A 114 -6.86 35.21 -17.53
CA SER A 114 -7.69 36.41 -17.77
C SER A 114 -8.01 37.26 -16.53
N ARG A 115 -7.68 36.80 -15.32
CA ARG A 115 -8.23 37.37 -14.06
C ARG A 115 -7.31 38.36 -13.32
N SER A 116 -6.40 39.03 -14.03
CA SER A 116 -5.51 40.08 -13.50
C SER A 116 -6.10 41.49 -13.65
N LYS A 117 -7.27 41.74 -13.02
CA LYS A 117 -7.85 43.07 -12.76
C LYS A 117 -8.96 42.96 -11.69
N GLY A 118 -8.99 43.89 -10.73
CA GLY A 118 -10.11 44.13 -9.82
C GLY A 118 -10.64 45.56 -10.00
N PRO A 119 -11.33 46.19 -9.02
CA PRO A 119 -11.88 45.65 -7.77
C PRO A 119 -13.43 45.74 -7.70
N GLY A 120 -14.07 45.30 -6.60
CA GLY A 120 -15.52 45.46 -6.37
C GLY A 120 -16.00 44.96 -5.00
N GLU A 121 -17.09 45.54 -4.49
CA GLU A 121 -17.70 45.31 -3.16
C GLU A 121 -18.36 43.90 -2.98
N GLY A 122 -18.78 43.53 -1.77
CA GLY A 122 -19.52 42.26 -1.55
C GLY A 122 -20.11 42.00 -0.15
N GLY A 123 -19.27 41.84 0.89
CA GLY A 123 -19.66 41.81 2.32
C GLY A 123 -20.33 40.55 2.93
N ARG A 124 -20.22 40.46 4.28
CA ARG A 124 -20.98 39.64 5.26
C ARG A 124 -20.63 38.11 5.32
N ARG A 125 -20.14 37.58 6.46
CA ARG A 125 -20.83 37.02 7.67
C ARG A 125 -21.48 35.63 7.40
N ASP A 126 -21.52 34.63 8.30
CA ASP A 126 -21.16 34.53 9.73
C ASP A 126 -20.92 33.04 10.15
N ARG A 127 -20.46 32.78 11.40
CA ARG A 127 -20.63 31.56 12.29
C ARG A 127 -20.45 30.12 11.73
N SER A 128 -19.63 29.23 12.32
CA SER A 128 -19.79 28.42 13.58
C SER A 128 -20.87 27.30 13.47
N ASP A 129 -20.83 26.18 14.20
CA ASP A 129 -20.07 25.75 15.39
C ASP A 129 -19.94 24.18 15.47
N SER A 130 -19.27 23.66 16.53
CA SER A 130 -19.45 22.41 17.34
C SER A 130 -20.29 21.19 16.84
N SER A 131 -20.18 19.94 17.35
CA SER A 131 -19.32 19.24 18.34
C SER A 131 -19.53 17.71 18.25
N SER A 132 -18.71 16.92 18.97
CA SER A 132 -19.04 15.61 19.60
C SER A 132 -19.39 14.39 18.70
N ALA A 133 -19.24 13.12 19.13
CA ALA A 133 -18.41 12.47 20.16
C ALA A 133 -18.59 10.92 20.10
N ARG A 134 -17.55 10.14 20.49
CA ARG A 134 -17.64 8.82 21.22
C ARG A 134 -18.41 7.66 20.53
N GLU A 135 -18.43 6.38 20.93
CA GLU A 135 -17.64 5.40 21.75
C GLU A 135 -18.23 4.01 21.34
N ASP A 136 -17.61 2.82 21.41
CA ASP A 136 -16.26 2.29 21.78
C ASP A 136 -16.17 0.81 21.27
N SER A 137 -15.17 0.00 21.67
CA SER A 137 -15.16 -1.50 21.72
C SER A 137 -14.96 -2.26 20.38
N SER A 138 -14.28 -3.43 20.30
CA SER A 138 -13.36 -4.17 21.20
C SER A 138 -12.63 -5.30 20.45
N SER A 139 -11.53 -5.83 20.99
CA SER A 139 -11.26 -7.26 21.25
C SER A 139 -9.80 -7.49 21.66
N ASP A 140 -9.57 -8.36 22.64
CA ASP A 140 -8.26 -8.65 23.23
C ASP A 140 -8.02 -10.17 23.14
N SER A 141 -6.78 -10.61 22.86
CA SER A 141 -6.40 -12.04 22.75
C SER A 141 -4.88 -12.26 22.70
N ASP A 142 -4.26 -12.15 23.87
CA ASP A 142 -3.26 -13.09 24.43
C ASP A 142 -2.01 -13.56 23.64
N LYS A 143 -0.89 -13.50 24.39
CA LYS A 143 0.26 -14.41 24.45
C LYS A 143 1.49 -14.29 23.51
N SER A 144 2.60 -13.90 24.13
CA SER A 144 3.98 -14.37 23.94
C SER A 144 4.16 -15.82 24.48
N GLU A 145 5.28 -16.54 24.44
CA GLU A 145 6.74 -16.31 24.21
C GLU A 145 7.26 -17.49 23.30
N ALA A 146 8.52 -17.69 22.91
CA ALA A 146 9.82 -17.13 23.32
C ALA A 146 10.85 -17.19 22.17
N GLU A 147 12.06 -16.67 22.41
CA GLU A 147 13.21 -16.65 21.50
C GLU A 147 14.05 -17.94 21.63
N GLU A 148 14.84 -18.27 20.59
CA GLU A 148 16.14 -18.94 20.80
C GLU A 148 17.15 -18.51 19.71
N GLU A 149 18.43 -18.40 20.09
CA GLU A 149 19.49 -17.69 19.37
C GLU A 149 20.46 -18.69 18.68
N SER A 150 20.82 -18.44 17.42
CA SER A 150 21.98 -19.09 16.77
C SER A 150 22.61 -18.15 15.73
N ASP A 151 23.94 -18.21 15.64
CA ASP A 151 24.80 -17.19 15.02
C ASP A 151 25.63 -17.83 13.89
N GLU A 152 25.15 -17.72 12.65
CA GLU A 152 25.85 -18.17 11.43
C GLU A 152 25.79 -17.09 10.34
N GLU A 153 26.72 -17.16 9.38
CA GLU A 153 26.96 -16.18 8.32
C GLU A 153 25.69 -15.84 7.50
N PRO A 154 25.56 -14.62 6.95
CA PRO A 154 24.44 -14.21 6.12
C PRO A 154 24.52 -14.81 4.70
N ASP A 155 24.39 -16.13 4.61
CA ASP A 155 23.91 -16.80 3.41
C ASP A 155 22.53 -16.22 3.04
N GLU A 156 22.14 -16.22 1.76
CA GLU A 156 20.86 -15.63 1.35
C GLU A 156 19.70 -16.55 1.76
N VAL A 157 19.30 -16.48 3.03
CA VAL A 157 18.22 -17.28 3.63
C VAL A 157 16.96 -17.10 2.79
N ALA A 158 16.70 -18.09 1.95
CA ALA A 158 15.57 -18.15 1.03
C ALA A 158 14.30 -18.33 1.86
N ARG A 159 13.76 -17.20 2.34
CA ARG A 159 12.63 -17.12 3.28
C ARG A 159 11.52 -18.09 2.84
N GLU A 160 11.34 -19.15 3.61
CA GLU A 160 10.42 -20.23 3.27
C GLU A 160 9.00 -19.67 3.17
N PHE A 161 8.49 -19.60 1.94
CA PHE A 161 7.24 -18.93 1.65
C PHE A 161 6.14 -19.96 1.42
N GLU A 162 5.48 -20.35 2.52
CA GLU A 162 4.34 -21.26 2.47
C GLU A 162 3.17 -20.68 1.67
N LEU A 163 2.99 -21.19 0.44
CA LEU A 163 1.82 -20.92 -0.37
C LEU A 163 0.67 -21.84 0.06
N GLU A 164 -0.32 -21.29 0.77
CA GLU A 164 -1.57 -22.00 1.08
C GLU A 164 -2.36 -22.36 -0.19
N ILE A 165 -2.16 -23.57 -0.72
CA ILE A 165 -2.96 -24.11 -1.83
C ILE A 165 -4.33 -24.57 -1.29
N PRO A 166 -5.47 -24.02 -1.79
CA PRO A 166 -6.81 -24.47 -1.41
C PRO A 166 -7.06 -25.96 -1.66
N ARG A 167 -7.80 -26.63 -0.76
CA ARG A 167 -8.04 -28.09 -0.80
C ARG A 167 -8.53 -28.60 -2.16
N VAL A 168 -9.49 -27.92 -2.78
CA VAL A 168 -10.04 -28.24 -4.11
C VAL A 168 -8.97 -28.25 -5.22
N LEU A 169 -7.88 -27.48 -5.06
CA LEU A 169 -6.75 -27.51 -5.99
C LEU A 169 -5.72 -28.60 -5.62
N LYS A 170 -5.56 -28.95 -4.33
CA LYS A 170 -4.75 -30.11 -3.92
C LYS A 170 -5.34 -31.42 -4.44
N GLU A 171 -6.64 -31.64 -4.23
CA GLU A 171 -7.40 -32.78 -4.79
C GLU A 171 -7.21 -32.88 -6.32
N ARG A 172 -7.30 -31.76 -7.03
CA ARG A 172 -7.09 -31.74 -8.49
C ARG A 172 -5.65 -32.01 -8.92
N LEU A 173 -4.64 -31.67 -8.11
CA LEU A 173 -3.22 -31.99 -8.37
C LEU A 173 -2.92 -33.48 -8.11
N GLU A 174 -3.54 -34.08 -7.10
CA GLU A 174 -3.48 -35.53 -6.83
C GLU A 174 -4.07 -36.33 -8.01
N ASP A 175 -5.23 -35.90 -8.51
CA ASP A 175 -5.86 -36.42 -9.74
C ASP A 175 -4.92 -36.31 -10.96
N ASP A 176 -4.23 -35.17 -11.14
CA ASP A 176 -3.35 -34.93 -12.29
C ASP A 176 -2.11 -35.84 -12.23
N CYS A 177 -1.47 -35.90 -11.07
CA CYS A 177 -0.35 -36.78 -10.80
C CYS A 177 -0.72 -38.25 -11.10
N TYR A 178 -1.88 -38.70 -10.64
CA TYR A 178 -2.37 -40.06 -10.90
C TYR A 178 -2.75 -40.31 -12.38
N LEU A 179 -3.32 -39.31 -13.07
CA LEU A 179 -3.62 -39.40 -14.51
C LEU A 179 -2.36 -39.52 -15.37
N VAL A 180 -1.32 -38.75 -15.06
CA VAL A 180 -0.06 -38.73 -15.80
C VAL A 180 0.81 -39.95 -15.45
N THR A 181 1.06 -40.20 -14.16
CA THR A 181 2.00 -41.26 -13.72
C THR A 181 1.42 -42.67 -13.78
N CYS A 182 0.20 -42.89 -13.28
CA CYS A 182 -0.40 -44.24 -13.17
C CYS A 182 -1.28 -44.61 -14.36
N ARG A 183 -1.84 -43.63 -15.08
CA ARG A 183 -2.71 -43.86 -16.25
C ARG A 183 -2.10 -43.47 -17.59
N SER A 184 -0.89 -42.88 -17.60
CA SER A 184 -0.17 -42.45 -18.81
C SER A 184 -1.01 -41.56 -19.74
N LYS A 185 -1.91 -40.74 -19.17
CA LYS A 185 -2.78 -39.83 -19.93
C LYS A 185 -2.13 -38.46 -20.03
N LEU A 186 -1.78 -38.09 -21.25
CA LEU A 186 -1.16 -36.80 -21.59
C LEU A 186 -2.20 -35.74 -21.97
N VAL A 187 -1.93 -34.48 -21.64
CA VAL A 187 -2.75 -33.33 -22.05
C VAL A 187 -2.68 -33.15 -23.56
N ARG A 188 -3.82 -32.88 -24.23
CA ARG A 188 -3.84 -32.68 -25.68
C ARG A 188 -3.34 -31.27 -26.04
N LEU A 189 -2.26 -31.20 -26.82
CA LEU A 189 -1.70 -29.93 -27.31
C LEU A 189 -2.12 -29.64 -28.77
N PRO A 190 -2.29 -28.37 -29.17
CA PRO A 190 -2.35 -27.19 -28.31
C PRO A 190 -3.61 -27.22 -27.41
N CYS A 191 -3.45 -26.80 -26.15
CA CYS A 191 -4.56 -26.74 -25.20
C CYS A 191 -5.43 -25.50 -25.43
N SER A 192 -6.75 -25.67 -25.31
CA SER A 192 -7.75 -24.60 -25.43
C SER A 192 -8.73 -24.68 -24.25
N PRO A 193 -8.82 -23.67 -23.36
CA PRO A 193 -8.05 -22.42 -23.37
C PRO A 193 -6.55 -22.61 -23.08
N SER A 194 -5.72 -21.70 -23.57
CA SER A 194 -4.30 -21.64 -23.21
C SER A 194 -4.09 -20.97 -21.84
N VAL A 195 -2.88 -21.07 -21.30
CA VAL A 195 -2.48 -20.36 -20.07
C VAL A 195 -2.61 -18.84 -20.24
N VAL A 196 -2.38 -18.31 -21.45
CA VAL A 196 -2.56 -16.87 -21.72
C VAL A 196 -4.04 -16.49 -21.65
N ASP A 197 -4.92 -17.27 -22.28
CA ASP A 197 -6.37 -17.03 -22.24
C ASP A 197 -6.91 -17.08 -20.80
N LEU A 198 -6.40 -18.01 -19.99
CA LEU A 198 -6.76 -18.17 -18.58
C LEU A 198 -6.32 -16.96 -17.72
N LEU A 199 -5.08 -16.50 -17.89
CA LEU A 199 -4.57 -15.30 -17.20
C LEU A 199 -5.35 -14.04 -17.63
N GLU A 200 -5.67 -13.88 -18.92
CA GLU A 200 -6.52 -12.80 -19.37
C GLU A 200 -7.96 -12.91 -18.84
N ALA A 201 -8.54 -14.12 -18.77
CA ALA A 201 -9.86 -14.34 -18.20
C ALA A 201 -9.90 -13.99 -16.70
N TYR A 202 -8.83 -14.31 -15.96
CA TYR A 202 -8.66 -13.86 -14.58
C TYR A 202 -8.60 -12.33 -14.47
N LEU A 203 -7.84 -11.66 -15.35
CA LEU A 203 -7.76 -10.19 -15.36
C LEU A 203 -9.11 -9.52 -15.69
N ARG A 204 -9.89 -10.09 -16.62
CA ARG A 204 -11.27 -9.64 -16.92
C ARG A 204 -12.15 -9.76 -15.67
N HIS A 205 -12.22 -10.95 -15.07
CA HIS A 205 -12.98 -11.19 -13.84
C HIS A 205 -12.53 -10.30 -12.67
N TYR A 206 -11.23 -10.03 -12.53
CA TYR A 206 -10.70 -9.14 -11.49
C TYR A 206 -11.11 -7.68 -11.72
N ALA A 207 -11.11 -7.20 -12.98
CA ALA A 207 -11.65 -5.89 -13.32
C ALA A 207 -13.16 -5.78 -13.01
N ASP A 208 -13.94 -6.82 -13.33
CA ASP A 208 -15.37 -6.88 -13.04
C ASP A 208 -15.65 -6.92 -11.53
N ARG A 209 -14.83 -7.63 -10.73
CA ARG A 209 -14.90 -7.57 -9.26
C ARG A 209 -14.60 -6.17 -8.75
N LEU A 210 -13.56 -5.50 -9.28
CA LEU A 210 -13.21 -4.13 -8.88
C LEU A 210 -14.27 -3.09 -9.22
N THR A 211 -15.03 -3.26 -10.31
CA THR A 211 -16.14 -2.33 -10.66
C THR A 211 -17.43 -2.66 -9.89
N ASN A 212 -17.79 -3.94 -9.78
CA ASN A 212 -19.06 -4.38 -9.18
C ASN A 212 -19.11 -4.20 -7.64
N THR A 213 -17.97 -4.08 -6.97
CA THR A 213 -17.93 -3.67 -5.54
C THR A 213 -18.60 -2.31 -5.27
N GLY A 214 -18.71 -1.43 -6.27
CA GLY A 214 -19.45 -0.17 -6.14
C GLY A 214 -20.98 -0.29 -6.18
N ASN A 215 -21.53 -1.41 -6.70
CA ASN A 215 -22.97 -1.55 -7.00
C ASN A 215 -23.72 -2.50 -6.07
N ARG A 216 -23.05 -3.29 -5.22
CA ARG A 216 -23.72 -4.30 -4.38
C ARG A 216 -24.42 -3.76 -3.14
N ASN A 217 -24.13 -2.54 -2.70
CA ASN A 217 -24.83 -1.91 -1.56
C ASN A 217 -26.11 -1.22 -2.03
N GLY A 218 -27.17 -2.00 -2.19
CA GLY A 218 -28.51 -1.53 -2.56
C GLY A 218 -29.24 -0.80 -1.41
N GLY A 219 -28.92 0.49 -1.21
CA GLY A 219 -29.75 1.43 -0.44
C GLY A 219 -29.15 1.93 0.89
N PRO A 220 -29.85 2.87 1.57
CA PRO A 220 -31.03 3.62 1.13
C PRO A 220 -30.64 4.85 0.26
N ARG A 221 -31.61 5.72 -0.07
CA ARG A 221 -31.37 6.96 -0.82
C ARG A 221 -30.38 7.87 -0.07
N LEU A 222 -29.25 8.17 -0.70
CA LEU A 222 -28.26 9.12 -0.16
C LEU A 222 -28.84 10.56 -0.10
N PRO A 223 -28.42 11.38 0.88
CA PRO A 223 -28.65 12.83 0.85
C PRO A 223 -28.08 13.46 -0.44
N VAL A 224 -28.71 14.54 -0.91
CA VAL A 224 -28.29 15.25 -2.14
C VAL A 224 -27.04 16.08 -1.85
N VAL A 225 -25.87 15.45 -1.95
CA VAL A 225 -24.55 16.09 -1.89
C VAL A 225 -24.29 16.84 -3.21
N PRO A 226 -23.74 18.07 -3.20
CA PRO A 226 -23.45 18.82 -4.42
C PRO A 226 -22.49 18.07 -5.37
N PRO A 227 -22.64 18.22 -6.71
CA PRO A 227 -22.01 17.35 -7.69
C PRO A 227 -20.47 17.44 -7.77
N ALA A 228 -19.85 18.49 -7.21
CA ALA A 228 -18.40 18.69 -7.25
C ALA A 228 -17.63 17.62 -6.43
N ASP A 229 -18.07 17.33 -5.20
CA ASP A 229 -17.39 16.36 -4.34
C ASP A 229 -17.63 14.91 -4.75
N ILE A 230 -18.77 14.64 -5.41
CA ILE A 230 -19.03 13.35 -6.06
C ILE A 230 -17.99 13.11 -7.15
N GLN A 231 -17.72 14.10 -8.01
CA GLN A 231 -16.70 14.00 -9.05
C GLN A 231 -15.31 13.68 -8.46
N ALA A 232 -14.93 14.33 -7.36
CA ALA A 232 -13.66 14.12 -6.67
C ALA A 232 -13.55 12.72 -6.02
N ARG A 233 -14.55 12.31 -5.23
CA ARG A 233 -14.57 10.96 -4.60
C ARG A 233 -14.59 9.85 -5.64
N CYS A 234 -15.40 9.99 -6.69
CA CYS A 234 -15.40 9.03 -7.81
C CYS A 234 -14.08 9.05 -8.61
N ALA A 235 -13.35 10.16 -8.68
CA ALA A 235 -12.01 10.19 -9.28
C ALA A 235 -10.96 9.48 -8.40
N PHE A 236 -11.01 9.67 -7.07
CA PHE A 236 -10.13 8.96 -6.13
C PHE A 236 -10.36 7.45 -6.17
N LEU A 237 -11.63 6.99 -6.08
CA LEU A 237 -11.95 5.55 -6.19
C LEU A 237 -11.46 4.96 -7.52
N ARG A 238 -11.66 5.66 -8.65
CA ARG A 238 -11.15 5.25 -9.97
C ARG A 238 -9.62 5.24 -10.06
N CYS A 239 -8.92 6.08 -9.30
CA CYS A 239 -7.46 6.03 -9.20
C CYS A 239 -7.01 4.77 -8.43
N SER A 240 -7.65 4.50 -7.30
CA SER A 240 -7.30 3.38 -6.40
C SER A 240 -7.73 2.00 -6.91
N THR A 241 -8.77 1.89 -7.76
CA THR A 241 -9.04 0.66 -8.53
C THR A 241 -8.06 0.50 -9.68
N ARG A 242 -7.72 1.57 -10.41
CA ARG A 242 -6.74 1.53 -11.50
C ARG A 242 -5.34 1.11 -11.04
N ARG A 243 -4.88 1.55 -9.86
CA ARG A 243 -3.61 1.09 -9.26
C ARG A 243 -3.63 -0.41 -8.93
N ARG A 244 -4.70 -0.89 -8.27
CA ARG A 244 -4.86 -2.33 -7.94
C ARG A 244 -4.95 -3.21 -9.19
N PHE A 245 -5.63 -2.75 -10.24
CA PHE A 245 -5.65 -3.44 -11.53
C PHE A 245 -4.26 -3.47 -12.21
N GLY A 246 -3.48 -2.38 -12.12
CA GLY A 246 -2.10 -2.33 -12.61
C GLY A 246 -1.20 -3.38 -11.96
N LEU A 247 -1.17 -3.42 -10.63
CA LEU A 247 -0.41 -4.42 -9.86
C LEU A 247 -0.85 -5.86 -10.16
N CYS A 248 -2.16 -6.11 -10.26
CA CYS A 248 -2.69 -7.42 -10.63
C CYS A 248 -2.24 -7.84 -12.04
N ARG A 249 -2.26 -6.91 -13.01
CA ARG A 249 -1.72 -7.16 -14.34
C ARG A 249 -0.22 -7.48 -14.31
N GLU A 250 0.58 -6.67 -13.64
CA GLU A 250 2.03 -6.86 -13.53
C GLU A 250 2.36 -8.23 -12.91
N ALA A 251 1.59 -8.67 -11.91
CA ALA A 251 1.71 -10.02 -11.34
C ALA A 251 1.34 -11.14 -12.34
N MET A 252 0.26 -10.99 -13.13
CA MET A 252 -0.11 -12.00 -14.15
C MET A 252 0.87 -12.04 -15.33
N ASP A 253 1.36 -10.88 -15.78
CA ASP A 253 2.43 -10.77 -16.78
C ASP A 253 3.73 -11.43 -16.26
N GLY A 254 4.04 -11.29 -14.96
CA GLY A 254 5.13 -11.99 -14.27
C GLY A 254 4.94 -13.51 -14.19
N LEU A 255 3.77 -13.99 -13.76
CA LEU A 255 3.46 -15.44 -13.73
C LEU A 255 3.59 -16.09 -15.11
N ARG A 256 3.20 -15.39 -16.18
CA ARG A 256 3.38 -15.86 -17.56
C ARG A 256 4.86 -16.05 -17.92
N ILE A 257 5.73 -15.15 -17.48
CA ILE A 257 7.18 -15.24 -17.69
C ILE A 257 7.77 -16.40 -16.87
N VAL A 258 7.44 -16.48 -15.58
CA VAL A 258 7.90 -17.58 -14.70
C VAL A 258 7.48 -18.92 -15.26
N PHE A 259 6.19 -19.12 -15.60
CA PHE A 259 5.70 -20.37 -16.19
C PHE A 259 6.42 -20.72 -17.50
N SER A 260 6.67 -19.74 -18.37
CA SER A 260 7.37 -19.98 -19.65
C SER A 260 8.83 -20.43 -19.45
N PHE A 261 9.45 -20.07 -18.31
CA PHE A 261 10.80 -20.47 -17.95
C PHE A 261 10.85 -21.79 -17.16
N THR A 262 9.94 -21.99 -16.20
CA THR A 262 9.95 -23.16 -15.30
C THR A 262 9.25 -24.40 -15.88
N LEU A 263 8.46 -24.25 -16.95
CA LEU A 263 7.75 -25.37 -17.58
C LEU A 263 8.69 -26.52 -17.94
N SER A 264 9.76 -26.23 -18.69
CA SER A 264 10.72 -27.22 -19.16
C SER A 264 11.67 -27.73 -18.07
N THR A 265 11.89 -26.95 -17.00
CA THR A 265 12.86 -27.29 -15.95
C THR A 265 12.25 -28.05 -14.79
N SER A 266 10.96 -27.81 -14.48
CA SER A 266 10.42 -28.11 -13.15
C SER A 266 8.93 -28.44 -13.08
N LEU A 267 8.12 -28.14 -14.11
CA LEU A 267 6.66 -28.38 -14.06
C LEU A 267 6.19 -29.60 -14.87
N LEU A 268 7.03 -30.18 -15.74
CA LEU A 268 6.70 -31.38 -16.52
C LEU A 268 7.08 -32.66 -15.79
N TYR A 269 6.17 -33.63 -15.75
CA TYR A 269 6.50 -34.99 -15.32
C TYR A 269 7.44 -35.66 -16.34
N GLY A 270 8.26 -36.61 -15.90
CA GLY A 270 9.27 -37.28 -16.75
C GLY A 270 8.70 -37.99 -18.00
N VAL A 271 7.42 -38.33 -18.02
CA VAL A 271 6.72 -38.88 -19.20
C VAL A 271 6.32 -37.82 -20.22
N GLU A 272 6.13 -36.57 -19.79
CA GLU A 272 5.68 -35.44 -20.61
C GLU A 272 6.84 -34.74 -21.33
N GLN A 273 8.08 -34.93 -20.87
CA GLN A 273 9.28 -34.38 -21.53
C GLN A 273 9.37 -34.78 -23.02
N ARG A 274 8.86 -35.97 -23.39
CA ARG A 274 8.78 -36.43 -24.79
C ARG A 274 7.72 -35.73 -25.64
N GLN A 275 6.80 -35.00 -25.02
CA GLN A 275 5.77 -34.21 -25.67
C GLN A 275 6.16 -32.72 -25.79
N TYR A 276 7.17 -32.30 -25.02
CA TYR A 276 7.73 -30.95 -25.04
C TYR A 276 8.85 -30.77 -26.08
N GLN A 277 9.50 -31.86 -26.50
CA GLN A 277 10.52 -31.91 -27.57
C GLN A 277 9.89 -31.88 -28.97
#